data_AF-A0A975BSH8-F1
#
_entry.id   AF-A0A975BSH8-F1
#
_cell.length_a   1.000
_cell.length_b   1.000
_cell.length_c   1.000
_cell.angle_alpha   90.00
_cell.angle_beta   90.00
_cell.angle_gamma   90.00
#
_symmetry.space_group_name_H-M   'P 1'
#
loop_
_entity.id
_entity.type
_entity.pdbx_description
1 polymer ?
#
loop_
_entity_poly.entity_id
_entity_poly.type
_entity_poly.pdbx_seq_one_letter_code
_entity_poly.pdbx_strand_id
1 'polypeptide(L)'
;MASGGAGIAQAYLNISSSNSIARNASDCARQIGRINAQMQRIQHFESASMQFAQRDINLYQTEEALFAMVLQAERLKLNILLAEQREDMARAELSNMISRVAFLLQEWSRSTYFATISPLNRADYRLILSLAMRDANEMFSYAQERCYLAAKTAEYRINPDPGAAYINGTIENIMKARRTEDLLTYLNGLKQDVYGQQIKQGARQTDSLKLSVRHFIVQNNIIKTDAEGEIVPGESTFETHLDESGEPSDAEAVSDSDWLAFLNSHCVFDSKINARKLEFVFSTSLTARAKNPLHIPTSRGMLLSWNGDKPSKQNGVTINISGRGLSIGTDERVRINLKQEGSSVIRYKKWDTEPTAMRLWNLESVMSNAIAAINGKAPTVLTGDSYRPSTPQFHERSPANDRWVFTIRGDMGGGVNAKLLEELDKIRDIEITFDVTYFTPSSRKRTED
;
A
#
# COMPACT_ATOMS: atom_id res chain seq x y z
N MET A 1 153.43 -28.61 14.19
CA MET A 1 154.17 -28.36 12.93
C MET A 1 153.24 -28.63 11.74
N ALA A 2 153.35 -27.88 10.63
CA ALA A 2 152.40 -27.81 9.48
C ALA A 2 153.11 -27.96 8.10
N SER A 3 152.44 -28.51 7.04
CA SER A 3 152.52 -28.20 5.57
C SER A 3 152.00 -29.32 4.60
N GLY A 4 151.19 -29.02 3.55
CA GLY A 4 150.94 -29.91 2.37
C GLY A 4 149.71 -29.59 1.44
N GLY A 5 149.93 -29.34 0.14
CA GLY A 5 148.91 -29.32 -0.95
C GLY A 5 149.25 -28.47 -2.22
N ALA A 6 149.39 -29.07 -3.43
CA ALA A 6 149.24 -28.51 -4.82
C ALA A 6 149.94 -29.43 -5.86
N GLY A 7 149.33 -29.81 -7.00
CA GLY A 7 149.87 -30.77 -7.98
C GLY A 7 148.74 -31.27 -8.87
N ILE A 8 148.70 -32.52 -9.33
CA ILE A 8 147.42 -33.23 -9.49
C ILE A 8 146.38 -32.62 -10.52
N ALA A 9 146.64 -31.51 -11.22
CA ALA A 9 145.56 -30.73 -11.85
C ALA A 9 145.24 -31.03 -13.34
N GLN A 10 146.23 -31.37 -14.19
CA GLN A 10 146.08 -31.17 -15.65
C GLN A 10 145.67 -32.39 -16.50
N ALA A 11 146.11 -33.62 -16.21
CA ALA A 11 145.76 -34.83 -17.00
C ALA A 11 144.23 -35.10 -17.06
N TYR A 12 143.51 -34.41 -16.21
CA TYR A 12 142.06 -34.30 -16.18
C TYR A 12 141.40 -33.75 -17.46
N LEU A 13 142.13 -33.08 -18.37
CA LEU A 13 141.48 -32.32 -19.45
C LEU A 13 141.04 -33.14 -20.68
N ASN A 14 141.83 -34.08 -21.22
CA ASN A 14 141.51 -34.70 -22.53
C ASN A 14 140.58 -35.92 -22.46
N ILE A 15 140.63 -36.72 -21.38
CA ILE A 15 139.62 -37.75 -21.09
C ILE A 15 138.22 -37.12 -20.96
N SER A 16 138.14 -35.79 -20.86
CA SER A 16 136.87 -35.09 -20.78
C SER A 16 136.07 -35.07 -22.09
N SER A 17 136.70 -35.03 -23.30
CA SER A 17 135.97 -34.70 -24.54
C SER A 17 135.27 -35.87 -25.25
N SER A 18 135.92 -37.03 -25.48
CA SER A 18 135.22 -38.21 -26.02
C SER A 18 134.16 -38.75 -25.07
N ASN A 19 134.40 -38.61 -23.76
CA ASN A 19 133.35 -38.80 -22.76
C ASN A 19 132.16 -37.89 -23.02
N SER A 20 132.31 -36.72 -23.62
CA SER A 20 131.21 -35.78 -23.86
C SER A 20 130.24 -36.24 -24.96
N ILE A 21 130.72 -36.81 -26.08
CA ILE A 21 129.85 -37.14 -27.22
C ILE A 21 129.02 -38.41 -26.97
N ALA A 22 129.61 -39.47 -26.40
CA ALA A 22 128.85 -40.67 -26.00
C ALA A 22 127.86 -40.35 -24.86
N ARG A 23 128.24 -39.42 -23.97
CA ARG A 23 127.30 -38.84 -23.00
C ARG A 23 126.13 -38.18 -23.73
N ASN A 24 126.35 -37.32 -24.74
CA ASN A 24 125.27 -36.64 -25.47
C ASN A 24 124.25 -37.59 -26.13
N ALA A 25 124.68 -38.66 -26.81
CA ALA A 25 123.76 -39.61 -27.45
C ALA A 25 122.97 -40.45 -26.43
N SER A 26 123.63 -40.87 -25.34
CA SER A 26 122.97 -41.51 -24.19
C SER A 26 121.97 -40.55 -23.54
N ASP A 27 122.33 -39.28 -23.42
CA ASP A 27 121.50 -38.24 -22.84
C ASP A 27 120.27 -37.95 -23.72
N CYS A 28 120.39 -37.99 -25.05
CA CYS A 28 119.26 -37.84 -25.97
C CYS A 28 118.27 -39.01 -25.90
N ALA A 29 118.75 -40.26 -25.93
CA ALA A 29 117.87 -41.43 -25.76
C ALA A 29 117.20 -41.45 -24.37
N ARG A 30 117.93 -41.05 -23.32
CA ARG A 30 117.37 -40.83 -21.98
C ARG A 30 116.30 -39.74 -21.97
N GLN A 31 116.48 -38.66 -22.74
CA GLN A 31 115.48 -37.61 -22.88
C GLN A 31 114.22 -38.11 -23.58
N ILE A 32 114.33 -38.83 -24.70
CA ILE A 32 113.16 -39.38 -25.42
C ILE A 32 112.40 -40.39 -24.55
N GLY A 33 113.12 -41.28 -23.85
CA GLY A 33 112.51 -42.20 -22.88
C GLY A 33 111.79 -41.46 -21.75
N ARG A 34 112.36 -40.35 -21.24
CA ARG A 34 111.69 -39.47 -20.27
C ARG A 34 110.44 -38.81 -20.84
N ILE A 35 110.45 -38.35 -22.10
CA ILE A 35 109.30 -37.72 -22.75
C ILE A 35 108.15 -38.74 -22.93
N ASN A 36 108.44 -39.96 -23.40
CA ASN A 36 107.40 -40.99 -23.57
C ASN A 36 106.80 -41.42 -22.22
N ALA A 37 107.64 -41.56 -21.18
CA ALA A 37 107.15 -41.81 -19.83
C ALA A 37 106.30 -40.65 -19.29
N GLN A 38 106.61 -39.40 -19.64
CA GLN A 38 105.79 -38.24 -19.31
C GLN A 38 104.44 -38.27 -20.06
N MET A 39 104.43 -38.60 -21.36
CA MET A 39 103.18 -38.70 -22.13
C MET A 39 102.22 -39.76 -21.57
N GLN A 40 102.72 -40.95 -21.23
CA GLN A 40 101.88 -41.99 -20.62
C GLN A 40 101.32 -41.53 -19.26
N ARG A 41 102.13 -40.83 -18.45
CA ARG A 41 101.65 -40.23 -17.20
C ARG A 41 100.53 -39.22 -17.46
N ILE A 42 100.68 -38.35 -18.45
CA ILE A 42 99.65 -37.36 -18.82
C ILE A 42 98.34 -38.05 -19.22
N GLN A 43 98.38 -39.06 -20.09
CA GLN A 43 97.18 -39.79 -20.51
C GLN A 43 96.47 -40.50 -19.34
N HIS A 44 97.22 -41.08 -18.41
CA HIS A 44 96.64 -41.67 -17.21
C HIS A 44 95.99 -40.61 -16.30
N PHE A 45 96.60 -39.44 -16.16
CA PHE A 45 96.00 -38.32 -15.41
C PHE A 45 94.73 -37.80 -16.08
N GLU A 46 94.70 -37.67 -17.41
CA GLU A 46 93.52 -37.24 -18.16
C GLU A 46 92.36 -38.24 -18.03
N SER A 47 92.65 -39.54 -18.17
CA SER A 47 91.64 -40.60 -17.99
C SER A 47 91.11 -40.63 -16.55
N ALA A 48 91.97 -40.45 -15.56
CA ALA A 48 91.54 -40.37 -14.16
C ALA A 48 90.68 -39.12 -13.92
N SER A 49 91.07 -37.98 -14.47
CA SER A 49 90.30 -36.72 -14.37
C SER A 49 88.89 -36.86 -14.96
N MET A 50 88.75 -37.53 -16.11
CA MET A 50 87.43 -37.78 -16.71
C MET A 50 86.57 -38.71 -15.86
N GLN A 51 87.17 -39.75 -15.25
CA GLN A 51 86.45 -40.65 -14.35
C GLN A 51 85.97 -39.92 -13.07
N PHE A 52 86.79 -39.03 -12.51
CA PHE A 52 86.37 -38.20 -11.38
C PHE A 52 85.25 -37.22 -11.76
N ALA A 53 85.36 -36.56 -12.92
CA ALA A 53 84.30 -35.68 -13.40
C ALA A 53 82.96 -36.42 -13.61
N GLN A 54 82.99 -37.63 -14.19
CA GLN A 54 81.78 -38.43 -14.36
C GLN A 54 81.20 -38.91 -13.03
N ARG A 55 82.07 -39.28 -12.08
CA ARG A 55 81.63 -39.63 -10.72
C ARG A 55 80.93 -38.46 -10.05
N ASP A 56 81.47 -37.25 -10.17
CA ASP A 56 80.89 -36.06 -9.56
C ASP A 56 79.52 -35.74 -10.17
N ILE A 57 79.37 -35.85 -11.50
CA ILE A 57 78.08 -35.71 -12.18
C ILE A 57 77.05 -36.71 -11.65
N ASN A 58 77.42 -37.99 -11.53
CA ASN A 58 76.52 -39.02 -11.02
C ASN A 58 76.14 -38.75 -9.56
N LEU A 59 77.08 -38.27 -8.75
CA LEU A 59 76.84 -37.93 -7.35
C LEU A 59 75.80 -36.81 -7.25
N TYR A 60 75.97 -35.72 -8.00
CA TYR A 60 74.98 -34.63 -8.03
C TYR A 60 73.59 -35.10 -8.50
N GLN A 61 73.51 -35.95 -9.52
CA GLN A 61 72.23 -36.50 -9.97
C GLN A 61 71.55 -37.38 -8.90
N THR A 62 72.33 -38.18 -8.18
CA THR A 62 71.80 -39.00 -7.08
C THR A 62 71.34 -38.14 -5.89
N GLU A 63 72.07 -37.07 -5.57
CA GLU A 63 71.67 -36.13 -4.53
C GLU A 63 70.36 -35.42 -4.89
N GLU A 64 70.22 -34.94 -6.13
CA GLU A 64 68.99 -34.31 -6.61
C GLU A 64 67.79 -35.27 -6.56
N ALA A 65 67.98 -36.52 -6.97
CA ALA A 65 66.94 -37.55 -6.89
C ALA A 65 66.54 -37.86 -5.44
N LEU A 66 67.49 -37.92 -4.51
CA LEU A 66 67.22 -38.11 -3.09
C LEU A 66 66.44 -36.93 -2.52
N PHE A 67 66.80 -35.69 -2.85
CA PHE A 67 66.05 -34.51 -2.43
C PHE A 67 64.61 -34.51 -2.98
N ALA A 68 64.41 -34.90 -4.24
CA ALA A 68 63.08 -35.02 -4.82
C ALA A 68 62.22 -36.08 -4.11
N MET A 69 62.80 -37.22 -3.73
CA MET A 69 62.10 -38.26 -2.97
C MET A 69 61.73 -37.80 -1.56
N VAL A 70 62.62 -37.07 -0.88
CA VAL A 70 62.34 -36.47 0.44
C VAL A 70 61.17 -35.50 0.34
N LEU A 71 61.17 -34.61 -0.66
CA LEU A 71 60.07 -33.67 -0.87
C LEU A 71 58.75 -34.38 -1.18
N GLN A 72 58.78 -35.47 -1.95
CA GLN A 72 57.59 -36.28 -2.21
C GLN A 72 57.07 -36.96 -0.94
N ALA A 73 57.96 -37.48 -0.09
CA ALA A 73 57.60 -38.07 1.20
C ALA A 73 56.97 -37.03 2.14
N GLU A 74 57.49 -35.80 2.18
CA GLU A 74 56.90 -34.70 2.95
C GLU A 74 55.50 -34.32 2.44
N ARG A 75 55.29 -34.28 1.12
CA ARG A 75 53.96 -34.07 0.53
C ARG A 75 52.98 -35.18 0.90
N LEU A 76 53.41 -36.44 0.87
CA LEU A 76 52.57 -37.57 1.28
C LEU A 76 52.20 -37.48 2.76
N LYS A 77 53.17 -37.12 3.61
CA LYS A 77 52.92 -36.88 5.04
C LYS A 77 51.87 -35.79 5.26
N LEU A 78 51.96 -34.67 4.54
CA LEU A 78 50.95 -33.59 4.61
C LEU A 78 49.57 -34.08 4.17
N ASN A 79 49.48 -34.87 3.10
CA ASN A 79 48.21 -35.44 2.64
C ASN A 79 47.58 -36.37 3.67
N ILE A 80 48.39 -37.18 4.37
CA ILE A 80 47.91 -38.06 5.45
C ILE A 80 47.35 -37.22 6.61
N LEU A 81 48.07 -36.18 7.05
CA LEU A 81 47.60 -35.29 8.12
C LEU A 81 46.31 -34.57 7.76
N LEU A 82 46.15 -34.14 6.51
CA LEU A 82 44.90 -33.53 6.04
C LEU A 82 43.74 -34.53 6.00
N ALA A 83 44.00 -35.80 5.67
CA ALA A 83 42.98 -36.84 5.70
C ALA A 83 42.53 -37.16 7.13
N GLU A 84 43.47 -37.21 8.07
CA GLU A 84 43.20 -37.40 9.51
C GLU A 84 42.34 -36.25 10.05
N GLN A 85 42.68 -34.99 9.74
CA GLN A 85 41.89 -33.83 10.14
C GLN A 85 40.45 -33.88 9.58
N ARG A 86 40.27 -34.36 8.34
CA ARG A 86 38.93 -34.52 7.75
C ARG A 86 38.11 -35.60 8.45
N GLU A 87 38.75 -36.69 8.87
CA GLU A 87 38.08 -37.73 9.65
C GLU A 87 37.62 -37.21 11.01
N ASP A 88 38.47 -36.46 11.70
CA ASP A 88 38.11 -35.85 13.00
C ASP A 88 36.95 -34.87 12.90
N MET A 89 36.90 -34.05 11.84
CA MET A 89 35.76 -33.16 11.58
C MET A 89 34.47 -33.96 11.35
N ALA A 90 34.52 -35.03 10.55
CA ALA A 90 33.35 -35.88 10.31
C ALA A 90 32.86 -36.58 11.59
N ARG A 91 33.78 -37.03 12.45
CA ARG A 91 33.43 -37.61 13.76
C ARG A 91 32.77 -36.59 14.68
N ALA A 92 33.26 -35.34 14.70
CA ALA A 92 32.65 -34.26 15.48
C ALA A 92 31.23 -33.92 15.00
N GLU A 93 31.02 -33.84 13.67
CA GLU A 93 29.69 -33.63 13.09
C GLU A 93 28.70 -34.74 13.45
N LEU A 94 29.14 -36.00 13.38
CA LEU A 94 28.33 -37.15 13.79
C LEU A 94 27.95 -37.07 15.27
N SER A 95 28.90 -36.74 16.15
CA SER A 95 28.66 -36.57 17.59
C SER A 95 27.62 -35.47 17.87
N ASN A 96 27.69 -34.34 17.15
CA ASN A 96 26.72 -33.26 17.26
C ASN A 96 25.32 -33.69 16.80
N MET A 97 25.22 -34.43 15.69
CA MET A 97 23.94 -34.95 15.21
C MET A 97 23.31 -35.93 16.23
N ILE A 98 24.10 -36.84 16.79
CA ILE A 98 23.63 -37.77 17.82
C ILE A 98 23.12 -37.01 19.05
N SER A 99 23.87 -36.00 19.50
CA SER A 99 23.47 -35.17 20.65
C SER A 99 22.15 -34.44 20.40
N ARG A 100 21.94 -33.93 19.18
CA ARG A 100 20.68 -33.28 18.78
C ARG A 100 19.51 -34.26 18.74
N VAL A 101 19.71 -35.47 18.23
CA VAL A 101 18.68 -36.52 18.24
C VAL A 101 18.31 -36.92 19.66
N ALA A 102 19.31 -37.11 20.54
CA ALA A 102 19.08 -37.43 21.95
C ALA A 102 18.25 -36.35 22.65
N PHE A 103 18.57 -35.07 22.43
CA PHE A 103 17.80 -33.94 22.96
C PHE A 103 16.35 -33.96 22.47
N LEU A 104 16.11 -34.18 21.17
CA LEU A 104 14.77 -34.23 20.61
C LEU A 104 13.94 -35.40 21.17
N LEU A 105 14.56 -36.56 21.36
CA LEU A 105 13.90 -37.72 21.98
C LEU A 105 13.56 -37.45 23.45
N GLN A 106 14.42 -36.75 24.19
CA GLN A 106 14.16 -36.35 25.56
C GLN A 106 12.97 -35.37 25.64
N GLU A 107 12.92 -34.36 24.76
CA GLU A 107 11.79 -33.43 24.68
C GLU A 107 10.48 -34.13 24.27
N TRP A 108 10.54 -35.09 23.34
CA TRP A 108 9.38 -35.90 22.97
C TRP A 108 8.88 -36.77 24.14
N SER A 109 9.79 -37.43 24.86
CA SER A 109 9.46 -38.19 26.06
C SER A 109 8.87 -37.30 27.15
N ARG A 110 9.43 -36.11 27.36
CA ARG A 110 8.90 -35.10 28.28
C ARG A 110 7.48 -34.67 27.89
N SER A 111 7.26 -34.39 26.60
CA SER A 111 5.96 -34.01 26.06
C SER A 111 4.91 -35.13 26.22
N THR A 112 5.28 -36.39 25.99
CA THR A 112 4.37 -37.54 26.15
C THR A 112 4.03 -37.79 27.62
N TYR A 113 5.00 -37.66 28.53
CA TYR A 113 4.77 -37.74 29.97
C TYR A 113 3.83 -36.63 30.49
N PHE A 114 3.99 -35.38 30.03
CA PHE A 114 3.06 -34.32 30.43
C PHE A 114 1.66 -34.48 29.83
N ALA A 115 1.56 -35.09 28.64
CA ALA A 115 0.29 -35.41 27.99
C ALA A 115 -0.51 -36.52 28.68
N THR A 116 0.15 -37.45 29.40
CA THR A 116 -0.54 -38.50 30.17
C THR A 116 -1.05 -37.99 31.52
N ILE A 117 -0.41 -36.97 32.10
CA ILE A 117 -0.83 -36.33 33.36
C ILE A 117 -1.97 -35.33 33.14
N SER A 118 -1.96 -34.61 32.01
CA SER A 118 -3.09 -33.75 31.62
C SER A 118 -3.24 -33.75 30.10
N PRO A 119 -4.40 -34.20 29.56
CA PRO A 119 -4.67 -34.17 28.12
C PRO A 119 -4.51 -32.77 27.51
N LEU A 120 -4.74 -31.71 28.30
CA LEU A 120 -4.62 -30.30 27.91
C LEU A 120 -3.18 -29.86 27.62
N ASN A 121 -2.17 -30.62 28.03
CA ASN A 121 -0.76 -30.33 27.78
C ASN A 121 -0.19 -30.97 26.51
N ARG A 122 -1.00 -31.69 25.73
CA ARG A 122 -0.56 -32.17 24.40
C ARG A 122 -0.23 -30.96 23.52
N ALA A 123 0.82 -31.09 22.71
CA ALA A 123 1.21 -30.08 21.74
C ALA A 123 0.03 -29.67 20.83
N ASP A 124 -0.82 -30.63 20.44
CA ASP A 124 -2.03 -30.40 19.64
C ASP A 124 -3.04 -29.48 20.35
N TYR A 125 -3.27 -29.66 21.66
CA TYR A 125 -4.19 -28.80 22.41
C TYR A 125 -3.63 -27.40 22.59
N ARG A 126 -2.31 -27.24 22.74
CA ARG A 126 -1.68 -25.90 22.77
C ARG A 126 -1.78 -25.19 21.43
N LEU A 127 -1.61 -25.92 20.33
CA LEU A 127 -1.82 -25.39 18.99
C LEU A 127 -3.28 -24.98 18.79
N ILE A 128 -4.23 -25.85 19.10
CA ILE A 128 -5.67 -25.56 19.01
C ILE A 128 -6.04 -24.36 19.89
N LEU A 129 -5.54 -24.28 21.12
CA LEU A 129 -5.75 -23.14 22.01
C LEU A 129 -5.16 -21.86 21.41
N SER A 130 -3.93 -21.90 20.88
CA SER A 130 -3.30 -20.72 20.27
C SER A 130 -4.05 -20.24 19.03
N LEU A 131 -4.55 -21.16 18.20
CA LEU A 131 -5.40 -20.84 17.05
C LEU A 131 -6.72 -20.24 17.51
N ALA A 132 -7.38 -20.84 18.49
CA ALA A 132 -8.62 -20.31 19.06
C ALA A 132 -8.42 -18.92 19.70
N MET A 133 -7.31 -18.68 20.37
CA MET A 133 -6.98 -17.36 20.94
C MET A 133 -6.70 -16.33 19.84
N ARG A 134 -5.98 -16.71 18.78
CA ARG A 134 -5.77 -15.85 17.62
C ARG A 134 -7.10 -15.48 16.95
N ASP A 135 -7.91 -16.48 16.63
CA ASP A 135 -9.20 -16.28 15.98
C ASP A 135 -10.15 -15.47 16.87
N ALA A 136 -10.13 -15.67 18.19
CA ALA A 136 -10.89 -14.85 19.14
C ALA A 136 -10.41 -13.39 19.16
N ASN A 137 -9.10 -13.13 19.10
CA ASN A 137 -8.56 -11.78 19.03
C ASN A 137 -8.91 -11.07 17.71
N GLU A 138 -8.88 -11.79 16.59
CA GLU A 138 -9.30 -11.26 15.28
C GLU A 138 -10.79 -10.91 15.29
N MET A 139 -11.64 -11.81 15.80
CA MET A 139 -13.08 -11.57 15.93
C MET A 139 -13.40 -10.42 16.88
N PHE A 140 -12.67 -10.29 17.99
CA PHE A 140 -12.82 -9.17 18.92
C PHE A 140 -12.45 -7.84 18.25
N SER A 141 -11.35 -7.79 17.52
CA SER A 141 -10.90 -6.60 16.78
C SER A 141 -11.95 -6.18 15.75
N TYR A 142 -12.46 -7.14 14.97
CA TYR A 142 -13.55 -6.89 14.03
C TYR A 142 -14.84 -6.40 14.72
N ALA A 143 -15.21 -6.99 15.86
CA ALA A 143 -16.35 -6.52 16.63
C ALA A 143 -16.16 -5.08 17.13
N GLN A 144 -14.96 -4.72 17.58
CA GLN A 144 -14.62 -3.37 18.02
C GLN A 144 -14.74 -2.35 16.87
N GLU A 145 -14.24 -2.69 15.68
CA GLU A 145 -14.40 -1.88 14.47
C GLU A 145 -15.88 -1.64 14.13
N ARG A 146 -16.70 -2.70 14.18
CA ARG A 146 -18.15 -2.59 13.94
C ARG A 146 -18.84 -1.73 14.99
N CYS A 147 -18.46 -1.83 16.27
CA CYS A 147 -18.98 -0.97 17.33
C CYS A 147 -18.60 0.49 17.10
N TYR A 148 -17.36 0.75 16.70
CA TYR A 148 -16.89 2.10 16.38
C TYR A 148 -17.68 2.71 15.21
N LEU A 149 -17.88 1.94 14.13
CA LEU A 149 -18.70 2.37 12.99
C LEU A 149 -20.16 2.66 13.40
N ALA A 150 -20.75 1.83 14.26
CA ALA A 150 -22.08 2.06 14.80
C ALA A 150 -22.15 3.36 15.62
N ALA A 151 -21.15 3.61 16.48
CA ALA A 151 -21.05 4.84 17.26
C ALA A 151 -20.88 6.09 16.39
N LYS A 152 -20.05 6.01 15.34
CA LYS A 152 -19.89 7.10 14.37
C LYS A 152 -21.15 7.35 13.54
N THR A 153 -21.88 6.30 13.19
CA THR A 153 -23.18 6.43 12.52
C THR A 153 -24.22 7.10 13.44
N ALA A 154 -24.22 6.76 14.72
CA ALA A 154 -25.06 7.41 15.73
C ALA A 154 -24.68 8.90 15.91
N GLU A 155 -23.39 9.21 15.93
CA GLU A 155 -22.89 10.59 15.98
C GLU A 155 -23.41 11.42 14.80
N TYR A 156 -23.31 10.87 13.59
CA TYR A 156 -23.83 11.48 12.37
C TYR A 156 -25.36 11.72 12.44
N ARG A 157 -26.12 10.71 12.85
CA ARG A 157 -27.59 10.74 12.86
C ARG A 157 -28.19 11.68 13.90
N ILE A 158 -27.64 11.64 15.11
CA ILE A 158 -28.07 12.52 16.21
C ILE A 158 -27.53 13.93 15.96
N ASN A 159 -26.33 14.02 15.39
CA ASN A 159 -25.63 15.27 15.17
C ASN A 159 -25.55 16.15 16.44
N PRO A 160 -24.96 15.63 17.54
CA PRO A 160 -24.87 16.38 18.78
C PRO A 160 -23.89 17.57 18.67
N ASP A 161 -23.91 18.45 19.65
CA ASP A 161 -22.87 19.48 19.81
C ASP A 161 -21.48 18.80 20.04
N PRO A 162 -20.37 19.25 19.41
CA PRO A 162 -19.03 18.70 19.65
C PRO A 162 -18.61 18.64 21.13
N GLY A 163 -19.12 19.55 21.97
CA GLY A 163 -18.88 19.54 23.42
C GLY A 163 -19.71 18.51 24.20
N ALA A 164 -20.56 17.73 23.53
CA ALA A 164 -21.46 16.81 24.20
C ALA A 164 -20.76 15.47 24.49
N ALA A 165 -20.40 15.27 25.77
CA ALA A 165 -19.49 14.21 26.21
C ALA A 165 -19.99 12.76 26.00
N TYR A 166 -21.28 12.55 25.74
CA TYR A 166 -21.89 11.21 25.77
C TYR A 166 -21.50 10.31 24.58
N ILE A 167 -21.59 10.79 23.33
CA ILE A 167 -21.19 9.96 22.16
C ILE A 167 -19.68 9.84 22.08
N ASN A 168 -18.95 10.94 22.31
CA ASN A 168 -17.49 10.95 22.30
C ASN A 168 -16.90 10.05 23.39
N GLY A 169 -17.46 10.08 24.60
CA GLY A 169 -17.07 9.15 25.66
C GLY A 169 -17.39 7.70 25.35
N THR A 170 -18.51 7.42 24.67
CA THR A 170 -18.85 6.06 24.22
C THR A 170 -17.87 5.55 23.17
N ILE A 171 -17.48 6.39 22.19
CA ILE A 171 -16.45 6.05 21.20
C ILE A 171 -15.13 5.76 21.88
N GLU A 172 -14.70 6.60 22.82
CA GLU A 172 -13.47 6.41 23.59
C GLU A 172 -13.51 5.11 24.41
N ASN A 173 -14.65 4.81 25.03
CA ASN A 173 -14.86 3.58 25.78
C ASN A 173 -14.85 2.32 24.90
N ILE A 174 -15.44 2.39 23.70
CA ILE A 174 -15.36 1.30 22.70
C ILE A 174 -13.90 1.05 22.32
N MET A 175 -13.09 2.10 22.12
CA MET A 175 -11.67 1.97 21.79
C MET A 175 -10.83 1.41 22.96
N LYS A 176 -11.24 1.68 24.21
CA LYS A 176 -10.58 1.18 25.42
C LYS A 176 -11.04 -0.22 25.85
N ALA A 177 -12.13 -0.72 25.29
CA ALA A 177 -12.70 -2.02 25.66
C ALA A 177 -11.68 -3.15 25.50
N ARG A 178 -11.64 -4.06 26.49
CA ARG A 178 -10.75 -5.24 26.48
C ARG A 178 -11.52 -6.55 26.43
N ARG A 179 -12.84 -6.50 26.58
CA ARG A 179 -13.73 -7.67 26.64
C ARG A 179 -14.99 -7.43 25.82
N THR A 180 -15.56 -8.52 25.31
CA THR A 180 -16.81 -8.47 24.52
C THR A 180 -17.99 -7.96 25.35
N GLU A 181 -18.03 -8.26 26.64
CA GLU A 181 -19.08 -7.79 27.57
C GLU A 181 -19.08 -6.26 27.71
N ASP A 182 -17.88 -5.65 27.71
CA ASP A 182 -17.72 -4.19 27.78
C ASP A 182 -18.28 -3.54 26.50
N LEU A 183 -17.93 -4.10 25.33
CA LEU A 183 -18.45 -3.64 24.03
C LEU A 183 -19.98 -3.69 23.99
N LEU A 184 -20.58 -4.79 24.49
CA LEU A 184 -22.03 -4.93 24.53
C LEU A 184 -22.68 -3.90 25.46
N THR A 185 -22.09 -3.65 26.63
CA THR A 185 -22.55 -2.61 27.56
C THR A 185 -22.54 -1.24 26.91
N TYR A 186 -21.44 -0.89 26.22
CA TYR A 186 -21.31 0.41 25.55
C TYR A 186 -22.28 0.55 24.37
N LEU A 187 -22.50 -0.50 23.58
CA LEU A 187 -23.51 -0.49 22.51
C LEU A 187 -24.94 -0.32 23.05
N ASN A 188 -25.28 -0.99 24.15
CA ASN A 188 -26.59 -0.86 24.77
C ASN A 188 -26.80 0.55 25.34
N GLY A 189 -25.77 1.14 25.95
CA GLY A 189 -25.76 2.55 26.38
C GLY A 189 -25.98 3.49 25.20
N LEU A 190 -25.22 3.31 24.11
CA LEU A 190 -25.36 4.09 22.88
C LEU A 190 -26.80 4.05 22.35
N LYS A 191 -27.40 2.86 22.29
CA LYS A 191 -28.79 2.69 21.83
C LYS A 191 -29.75 3.53 22.70
N GLN A 192 -29.66 3.43 24.01
CA GLN A 192 -30.51 4.20 24.93
C GLN A 192 -30.29 5.71 24.78
N ASP A 193 -29.05 6.15 24.65
CA ASP A 193 -28.70 7.56 24.45
C ASP A 193 -29.24 8.09 23.13
N VAL A 194 -29.16 7.32 22.04
CA VAL A 194 -29.74 7.68 20.74
C VAL A 194 -31.23 7.91 20.86
N TYR A 195 -31.96 6.96 21.48
CA TYR A 195 -33.40 7.10 21.68
C TYR A 195 -33.74 8.31 22.56
N GLY A 196 -33.00 8.50 23.66
CA GLY A 196 -33.20 9.63 24.57
C GLY A 196 -32.95 10.98 23.89
N GLN A 197 -31.93 11.09 23.04
CA GLN A 197 -31.62 12.32 22.30
C GLN A 197 -32.63 12.60 21.20
N GLN A 198 -33.07 11.58 20.46
CA GLN A 198 -34.13 11.75 19.45
C GLN A 198 -35.42 12.30 20.07
N ILE A 199 -35.74 11.93 21.31
CA ILE A 199 -36.88 12.49 22.06
C ILE A 199 -36.61 13.95 22.48
N LYS A 200 -35.38 14.29 22.85
CA LYS A 200 -35.00 15.63 23.35
C LYS A 200 -34.76 16.68 22.27
N GLN A 201 -34.55 16.29 21.02
CA GLN A 201 -34.19 17.20 19.92
C GLN A 201 -35.30 18.14 19.44
N GLY A 202 -36.49 18.10 20.04
CA GLY A 202 -37.62 18.97 19.71
C GLY A 202 -38.59 18.31 18.73
N ALA A 203 -39.53 19.10 18.20
CA ALA A 203 -40.50 18.57 17.25
C ALA A 203 -39.79 18.22 15.94
N ARG A 204 -39.84 16.94 15.56
CA ARG A 204 -39.40 16.47 14.25
C ARG A 204 -40.27 17.13 13.18
N GLN A 205 -39.66 17.92 12.31
CA GLN A 205 -40.33 18.56 11.18
C GLN A 205 -39.94 17.83 9.89
N THR A 206 -40.89 17.74 8.96
CA THR A 206 -40.67 17.13 7.66
C THR A 206 -41.18 18.04 6.56
N ASP A 207 -40.29 18.44 5.67
CA ASP A 207 -40.56 19.35 4.57
C ASP A 207 -40.11 18.74 3.24
N SER A 208 -40.64 19.30 2.15
CA SER A 208 -40.27 18.95 0.78
C SER A 208 -39.65 20.19 0.13
N LEU A 209 -38.34 20.15 -0.11
CA LEU A 209 -37.54 21.29 -0.55
C LEU A 209 -37.20 21.12 -2.03
N LYS A 210 -37.65 22.05 -2.86
CA LYS A 210 -37.45 22.01 -4.31
C LYS A 210 -36.25 22.85 -4.71
N LEU A 211 -35.39 22.26 -5.53
CA LEU A 211 -34.22 22.89 -6.13
C LEU A 211 -34.37 22.83 -7.65
N SER A 212 -34.39 23.99 -8.30
CA SER A 212 -34.33 24.07 -9.76
C SER A 212 -32.88 24.06 -10.23
N VAL A 213 -32.49 23.11 -11.07
CA VAL A 213 -31.13 23.07 -11.64
C VAL A 213 -30.91 24.33 -12.49
N ARG A 214 -31.90 24.76 -13.28
CA ARG A 214 -31.76 25.98 -14.09
C ARG A 214 -31.52 27.24 -13.27
N HIS A 215 -32.06 27.33 -12.05
CA HIS A 215 -31.89 28.50 -11.20
C HIS A 215 -30.65 28.39 -10.29
N PHE A 216 -30.10 27.19 -10.11
CA PHE A 216 -29.09 26.90 -9.07
C PHE A 216 -27.86 26.09 -9.55
N ILE A 217 -27.55 25.98 -10.85
CA ILE A 217 -26.36 25.20 -11.27
C ILE A 217 -25.10 25.68 -10.57
N VAL A 218 -24.39 24.72 -9.98
CA VAL A 218 -23.17 24.93 -9.20
C VAL A 218 -21.98 24.27 -9.91
N GLN A 219 -20.89 25.00 -10.08
CA GLN A 219 -19.58 24.48 -9.67
C GLN A 219 -19.06 25.31 -8.48
N ASN A 220 -18.51 24.69 -7.44
CA ASN A 220 -17.06 24.63 -7.34
C ASN A 220 -16.59 23.77 -6.16
N ASN A 221 -15.51 23.04 -6.41
CA ASN A 221 -14.79 22.27 -5.40
C ASN A 221 -14.03 23.22 -4.48
N ILE A 222 -14.46 23.48 -3.25
CA ILE A 222 -13.48 23.90 -2.23
C ILE A 222 -13.85 23.36 -0.85
N ILE A 223 -13.41 22.13 -0.58
CA ILE A 223 -12.80 21.86 0.73
C ILE A 223 -11.60 22.80 0.81
N LYS A 224 -11.67 23.85 1.65
CA LYS A 224 -10.47 24.64 1.95
C LYS A 224 -9.73 23.84 3.01
N THR A 225 -8.54 23.35 2.65
CA THR A 225 -7.57 22.96 3.65
C THR A 225 -6.97 24.24 4.21
N ASP A 226 -7.00 24.45 5.53
CA ASP A 226 -6.26 25.55 6.12
C ASP A 226 -4.74 25.30 6.05
N ALA A 227 -3.95 26.25 6.56
CA ALA A 227 -2.49 26.17 6.54
C ALA A 227 -1.97 24.97 7.35
N GLU A 228 -2.78 24.42 8.25
CA GLU A 228 -2.50 23.29 9.12
C GLU A 228 -2.94 21.93 8.54
N GLY A 229 -3.64 21.92 7.39
CA GLY A 229 -4.09 20.71 6.73
C GLY A 229 -5.46 20.20 7.22
N GLU A 230 -6.18 20.98 8.02
CA GLU A 230 -7.53 20.65 8.49
C GLU A 230 -8.59 21.05 7.45
N ILE A 231 -9.64 20.24 7.35
CA ILE A 231 -10.78 20.48 6.47
C ILE A 231 -11.63 21.59 7.10
N VAL A 232 -11.48 22.82 6.61
CA VAL A 232 -12.29 23.95 7.06
C VAL A 232 -13.53 24.08 6.15
N PRO A 233 -14.71 24.44 6.70
CA PRO A 233 -15.86 24.79 5.89
C PRO A 233 -15.49 25.89 4.91
N GLY A 234 -15.39 25.55 3.62
CA GLY A 234 -15.20 26.54 2.56
C GLY A 234 -16.42 27.46 2.45
N GLU A 235 -16.22 28.64 1.88
CA GLU A 235 -17.36 29.48 1.49
C GLU A 235 -18.22 28.69 0.51
N SER A 236 -19.47 28.46 0.88
CA SER A 236 -20.39 27.77 -0.01
C SER A 236 -20.72 28.67 -1.19
N THR A 237 -20.25 28.28 -2.37
CA THR A 237 -20.61 28.89 -3.64
C THR A 237 -21.76 28.13 -4.26
N PHE A 238 -22.98 28.61 -4.05
CA PHE A 238 -23.99 28.46 -5.09
C PHE A 238 -23.53 29.40 -6.21
N GLU A 239 -23.18 28.89 -7.38
CA GLU A 239 -23.07 29.78 -8.53
C GLU A 239 -24.50 30.15 -8.91
N THR A 240 -24.97 31.26 -8.35
CA THR A 240 -26.09 31.98 -8.93
C THR A 240 -25.70 32.37 -10.34
N HIS A 241 -26.63 32.28 -11.30
CA HIS A 241 -26.45 32.82 -12.65
C HIS A 241 -25.69 34.13 -12.55
N LEU A 242 -24.56 34.26 -13.24
CA LEU A 242 -23.83 35.51 -13.28
C LEU A 242 -24.43 36.35 -14.41
N ASP A 243 -24.69 37.62 -14.17
CA ASP A 243 -25.07 38.54 -15.24
C ASP A 243 -23.88 38.79 -16.19
N GLU A 244 -24.10 39.59 -17.24
CA GLU A 244 -23.05 39.95 -18.21
C GLU A 244 -21.83 40.64 -17.57
N SER A 245 -21.94 41.10 -16.32
CA SER A 245 -20.85 41.73 -15.56
C SER A 245 -20.08 40.77 -14.66
N GLY A 246 -20.49 39.49 -14.60
CA GLY A 246 -19.85 38.46 -13.77
C GLY A 246 -20.30 38.47 -12.31
N GLU A 247 -21.36 39.22 -11.98
CA GLU A 247 -21.96 39.30 -10.65
C GLU A 247 -23.20 38.40 -10.56
N PRO A 248 -23.55 37.88 -9.37
CA PRO A 248 -24.82 37.18 -9.14
C PRO A 248 -26.03 37.95 -9.68
N SER A 249 -26.62 37.44 -10.75
CA SER A 249 -27.84 37.96 -11.36
C SER A 249 -29.01 37.85 -10.39
N ASP A 250 -29.70 38.96 -10.15
CA ASP A 250 -31.00 39.00 -9.46
C ASP A 250 -32.12 38.33 -10.28
N ALA A 251 -31.92 38.14 -11.59
CA ALA A 251 -32.87 37.44 -12.46
C ALA A 251 -32.97 35.97 -12.07
N GLU A 252 -34.21 35.51 -11.85
CA GLU A 252 -34.47 34.22 -11.22
C GLU A 252 -34.00 33.02 -12.06
N ALA A 253 -34.02 33.11 -13.39
CA ALA A 253 -33.70 31.99 -14.27
C ALA A 253 -32.69 32.38 -15.37
N VAL A 254 -31.75 31.47 -15.64
CA VAL A 254 -30.88 31.48 -16.82
C VAL A 254 -31.73 31.61 -18.10
N SER A 255 -31.28 32.34 -19.13
CA SER A 255 -32.01 32.46 -20.40
C SER A 255 -32.25 31.08 -21.06
N ASP A 256 -33.28 30.96 -21.91
CA ASP A 256 -33.55 29.68 -22.60
C ASP A 256 -32.34 29.24 -23.47
N SER A 257 -31.58 30.19 -24.06
CA SER A 257 -30.38 29.90 -24.85
C SER A 257 -29.21 29.42 -24.00
N ASP A 258 -28.96 30.05 -22.85
CA ASP A 258 -27.85 29.69 -21.97
C ASP A 258 -28.12 28.35 -21.27
N TRP A 259 -29.37 28.08 -20.92
CA TRP A 259 -29.80 26.79 -20.40
C TRP A 259 -29.58 25.67 -21.44
N LEU A 260 -29.95 25.91 -22.70
CA LEU A 260 -29.69 24.96 -23.78
C LEU A 260 -28.18 24.77 -24.02
N ALA A 261 -27.38 25.84 -23.97
CA ALA A 261 -25.93 25.76 -24.08
C ALA A 261 -25.34 24.91 -22.94
N PHE A 262 -25.81 25.09 -21.71
CA PHE A 262 -25.43 24.26 -20.56
C PHE A 262 -25.77 22.78 -20.81
N LEU A 263 -27.01 22.46 -21.19
CA LEU A 263 -27.43 21.08 -21.45
C LEU A 263 -26.61 20.43 -22.57
N ASN A 264 -26.34 21.16 -23.65
CA ASN A 264 -25.52 20.66 -24.75
C ASN A 264 -24.07 20.41 -24.32
N SER A 265 -23.47 21.31 -23.53
CA SER A 265 -22.10 21.14 -23.03
C SER A 265 -21.91 19.90 -22.14
N HIS A 266 -22.99 19.49 -21.45
CA HIS A 266 -23.00 18.31 -20.57
C HIS A 266 -23.60 17.06 -21.23
N CYS A 267 -24.10 17.17 -22.46
CA CYS A 267 -24.59 16.04 -23.24
C CYS A 267 -23.48 15.54 -24.18
N VAL A 268 -22.81 14.47 -23.76
CA VAL A 268 -21.68 13.89 -24.48
C VAL A 268 -21.99 12.50 -25.00
N PHE A 269 -21.34 12.09 -26.09
CA PHE A 269 -21.39 10.70 -26.54
C PHE A 269 -20.41 9.86 -25.72
N ASP A 270 -20.92 8.84 -25.03
CA ASP A 270 -20.11 7.93 -24.21
C ASP A 270 -19.89 6.63 -24.98
N SER A 271 -18.64 6.40 -25.40
CA SER A 271 -18.25 5.25 -26.21
C SER A 271 -18.39 3.91 -25.48
N LYS A 272 -18.38 3.89 -24.14
CA LYS A 272 -18.52 2.65 -23.36
C LYS A 272 -19.93 2.09 -23.42
N ILE A 273 -20.91 2.98 -23.56
CA ILE A 273 -22.34 2.64 -23.60
C ILE A 273 -22.92 2.79 -25.00
N ASN A 274 -22.12 3.31 -25.94
CA ASN A 274 -22.48 3.58 -27.33
C ASN A 274 -23.76 4.43 -27.48
N ALA A 275 -23.91 5.44 -26.62
CA ALA A 275 -25.08 6.32 -26.58
C ALA A 275 -24.72 7.72 -26.07
N ARG A 276 -25.59 8.70 -26.35
CA ARG A 276 -25.51 10.03 -25.72
C ARG A 276 -25.83 9.92 -24.23
N LYS A 277 -25.18 10.74 -23.42
CA LYS A 277 -25.34 10.82 -21.97
C LYS A 277 -25.31 12.28 -21.56
N LEU A 278 -26.37 12.74 -20.89
CA LEU A 278 -26.36 14.00 -20.17
C LEU A 278 -25.86 13.72 -18.76
N GLU A 279 -24.70 14.27 -18.40
CA GLU A 279 -24.09 14.11 -17.09
C GLU A 279 -23.54 15.43 -16.59
N PHE A 280 -23.98 15.84 -15.40
CA PHE A 280 -23.44 17.03 -14.74
C PHE A 280 -23.36 16.82 -13.24
N VAL A 281 -22.46 17.57 -12.63
CA VAL A 281 -22.23 17.58 -11.19
C VAL A 281 -22.81 18.87 -10.64
N PHE A 282 -23.45 18.79 -9.48
CA PHE A 282 -23.90 19.96 -8.74
C PHE A 282 -23.65 19.76 -7.24
N SER A 283 -23.60 20.86 -6.49
CA SER A 283 -23.46 20.83 -5.04
C SER A 283 -24.68 21.45 -4.37
N THR A 284 -24.90 21.11 -3.12
CA THR A 284 -25.98 21.64 -2.29
C THR A 284 -25.43 22.02 -0.93
N SER A 285 -25.79 23.19 -0.42
CA SER A 285 -25.27 23.71 0.85
C SER A 285 -26.36 24.16 1.81
N LEU A 286 -26.07 24.17 3.11
CA LEU A 286 -26.93 24.74 4.15
C LEU A 286 -26.63 26.21 4.44
N THR A 287 -25.75 26.87 3.69
CA THR A 287 -25.34 28.27 3.95
C THR A 287 -26.45 29.27 3.70
N ALA A 288 -26.40 30.38 4.46
CA ALA A 288 -27.32 31.49 4.33
C ALA A 288 -27.05 32.25 3.03
N ARG A 289 -27.83 31.94 1.99
CA ARG A 289 -27.95 32.76 0.79
C ARG A 289 -29.41 33.09 0.55
N ALA A 290 -29.67 34.25 -0.04
CA ALA A 290 -31.00 34.59 -0.50
C ALA A 290 -31.51 33.45 -1.40
N LYS A 291 -32.71 32.95 -1.10
CA LYS A 291 -33.40 31.89 -1.87
C LYS A 291 -32.81 30.48 -1.81
N ASN A 292 -31.79 30.16 -1.01
CA ASN A 292 -31.36 28.76 -0.84
C ASN A 292 -32.47 27.93 -0.15
N PRO A 293 -33.12 26.96 -0.84
CA PRO A 293 -34.25 26.22 -0.27
C PRO A 293 -33.83 25.31 0.89
N LEU A 294 -32.55 24.94 0.96
CA LEU A 294 -32.01 24.12 2.06
C LEU A 294 -31.62 24.96 3.29
N HIS A 295 -31.62 26.29 3.18
CA HIS A 295 -31.30 27.17 4.30
C HIS A 295 -32.54 27.41 5.18
N ILE A 296 -32.72 26.53 6.17
CA ILE A 296 -33.72 26.75 7.23
C ILE A 296 -32.96 27.18 8.50
N PRO A 297 -32.92 28.47 8.89
CA PRO A 297 -32.02 29.01 9.92
C PRO A 297 -32.09 28.28 11.26
N THR A 298 -33.29 27.84 11.63
CA THR A 298 -33.57 27.19 12.91
C THR A 298 -33.43 25.68 12.90
N SER A 299 -33.21 25.07 11.73
CA SER A 299 -33.10 23.62 11.57
C SER A 299 -31.76 23.09 12.06
N ARG A 300 -31.76 21.85 12.56
CA ARG A 300 -30.59 21.04 12.87
C ARG A 300 -30.80 19.62 12.36
N GLY A 301 -29.72 18.92 12.07
CA GLY A 301 -29.80 17.50 11.74
C GLY A 301 -30.65 17.24 10.48
N MET A 302 -30.55 18.09 9.46
CA MET A 302 -31.33 17.93 8.24
C MET A 302 -30.86 16.70 7.45
N LEU A 303 -31.73 15.69 7.37
CA LEU A 303 -31.47 14.41 6.71
C LEU A 303 -32.61 14.06 5.77
N LEU A 304 -32.31 13.33 4.70
CA LEU A 304 -33.28 12.87 3.72
C LEU A 304 -34.22 11.84 4.34
N SER A 305 -35.51 12.09 4.18
CA SER A 305 -36.59 11.31 4.76
C SER A 305 -37.22 10.41 3.71
N TRP A 306 -37.41 9.14 4.04
CA TRP A 306 -38.20 8.23 3.24
C TRP A 306 -39.22 7.52 4.13
N ASN A 307 -40.49 7.54 3.73
CA ASN A 307 -41.55 6.83 4.41
C ASN A 307 -42.18 5.80 3.45
N GLY A 308 -41.76 4.53 3.59
CA GLY A 308 -42.22 3.44 2.75
C GLY A 308 -43.73 3.17 2.77
N ASP A 309 -44.44 3.67 3.79
CA ASP A 309 -45.87 3.37 4.02
C ASP A 309 -46.82 4.42 3.39
N LYS A 310 -46.30 5.52 2.83
CA LYS A 310 -47.14 6.60 2.27
C LYS A 310 -46.64 7.04 0.89
N PRO A 311 -47.18 6.48 -0.21
CA PRO A 311 -46.69 6.75 -1.56
C PRO A 311 -46.80 8.23 -2.01
N SER A 312 -47.54 9.10 -1.31
CA SER A 312 -47.96 10.38 -1.88
C SER A 312 -47.22 11.64 -1.41
N LYS A 313 -46.37 11.65 -0.36
CA LYS A 313 -45.85 12.95 0.14
C LYS A 313 -44.40 13.06 0.67
N GLN A 314 -43.69 11.98 1.01
CA GLN A 314 -42.34 12.10 1.60
C GLN A 314 -41.44 10.92 1.21
N ASN A 315 -40.87 10.98 0.01
CA ASN A 315 -40.10 9.91 -0.59
C ASN A 315 -38.70 10.37 -1.04
N GLY A 316 -37.75 10.48 -0.12
CA GLY A 316 -36.33 10.60 -0.40
C GLY A 316 -35.99 11.78 -1.32
N VAL A 317 -35.42 11.47 -2.49
CA VAL A 317 -35.21 12.44 -3.58
C VAL A 317 -36.12 12.07 -4.75
N THR A 318 -36.79 13.08 -5.30
CA THR A 318 -37.59 12.95 -6.51
C THR A 318 -37.13 13.95 -7.55
N ILE A 319 -37.32 13.63 -8.82
CA ILE A 319 -36.83 14.42 -9.94
C ILE A 319 -38.00 14.69 -10.87
N ASN A 320 -38.15 15.94 -11.29
CA ASN A 320 -39.11 16.36 -12.30
C ASN A 320 -38.36 17.04 -13.45
N ILE A 321 -38.68 16.65 -14.68
CA ILE A 321 -38.17 17.29 -15.89
C ILE A 321 -39.32 18.06 -16.51
N SER A 322 -39.19 19.37 -16.53
CA SER A 322 -40.18 20.28 -17.10
C SER A 322 -39.77 20.64 -18.52
N GLY A 323 -40.70 20.60 -19.48
CA GLY A 323 -40.41 20.90 -20.88
C GLY A 323 -41.61 21.36 -21.71
N ARG A 324 -41.32 22.06 -22.81
CA ARG A 324 -42.29 22.57 -23.79
C ARG A 324 -42.46 21.58 -24.93
N GLY A 325 -43.61 20.92 -25.05
CA GLY A 325 -43.88 20.06 -26.20
C GLY A 325 -42.89 18.90 -26.37
N LEU A 326 -42.41 18.35 -25.25
CA LEU A 326 -41.64 17.10 -25.23
C LEU A 326 -42.46 16.00 -25.91
N SER A 327 -41.83 15.21 -26.79
CA SER A 327 -42.47 14.07 -27.45
C SER A 327 -42.61 12.84 -26.55
N ILE A 328 -42.33 13.01 -25.25
CA ILE A 328 -42.39 11.97 -24.24
C ILE A 328 -43.82 11.83 -23.74
N GLY A 329 -44.40 10.66 -23.97
CA GLY A 329 -45.74 10.32 -23.49
C GLY A 329 -45.81 10.32 -21.96
N THR A 330 -47.00 10.53 -21.40
CA THR A 330 -47.18 10.55 -19.94
C THR A 330 -46.91 9.22 -19.25
N ASP A 331 -46.94 8.11 -20.00
CA ASP A 331 -46.64 6.76 -19.54
C ASP A 331 -45.20 6.31 -19.86
N GLU A 332 -44.45 7.11 -20.63
CA GLU A 332 -43.05 6.86 -20.94
C GLU A 332 -42.17 7.22 -19.73
N ARG A 333 -41.06 6.50 -19.56
CA ARG A 333 -40.23 6.58 -18.35
C ARG A 333 -38.85 7.12 -18.68
N VAL A 334 -38.59 8.34 -18.22
CA VAL A 334 -37.22 8.85 -18.19
C VAL A 334 -36.51 8.26 -16.98
N ARG A 335 -35.48 7.46 -17.25
CA ARG A 335 -34.68 6.78 -16.22
C ARG A 335 -33.42 7.60 -15.93
N ILE A 336 -33.17 7.84 -14.66
CA ILE A 336 -32.10 8.69 -14.17
C ILE A 336 -31.25 7.89 -13.18
N ASN A 337 -29.95 8.06 -13.27
CA ASN A 337 -29.03 7.68 -12.21
C ASN A 337 -28.67 8.95 -11.45
N LEU A 338 -28.98 8.95 -10.15
CA LEU A 338 -28.54 10.00 -9.23
C LEU A 338 -27.50 9.37 -8.30
N LYS A 339 -26.39 10.06 -8.08
CA LYS A 339 -25.32 9.62 -7.19
C LYS A 339 -24.97 10.73 -6.23
N GLN A 340 -24.83 10.38 -4.96
CA GLN A 340 -24.28 11.25 -3.93
C GLN A 340 -22.90 10.74 -3.58
N GLU A 341 -21.86 11.54 -3.83
CA GLU A 341 -20.48 11.24 -3.49
C GLU A 341 -19.81 12.45 -2.84
N GLY A 342 -18.63 12.31 -2.25
CA GLY A 342 -17.94 13.42 -1.59
C GLY A 342 -18.41 13.67 -0.15
N SER A 343 -18.34 14.94 0.27
CA SER A 343 -18.54 15.40 1.64
C SER A 343 -19.96 15.89 1.86
N SER A 344 -20.68 15.21 2.76
CA SER A 344 -21.99 15.61 3.24
C SER A 344 -21.87 16.60 4.39
N VAL A 345 -22.75 17.59 4.44
CA VAL A 345 -22.73 18.65 5.45
C VAL A 345 -24.02 18.59 6.28
N ILE A 346 -23.90 18.57 7.60
CA ILE A 346 -25.07 18.67 8.50
C ILE A 346 -24.84 19.77 9.52
N ARG A 347 -25.88 20.58 9.71
CA ARG A 347 -25.90 21.63 10.71
C ARG A 347 -26.24 21.08 12.10
N TYR A 348 -25.39 21.37 13.08
CA TYR A 348 -25.56 20.91 14.47
C TYR A 348 -25.97 22.02 15.45
N LYS A 349 -25.81 23.29 15.09
CA LYS A 349 -26.25 24.48 15.85
C LYS A 349 -27.11 25.42 15.02
N LYS A 350 -27.79 26.36 15.67
CA LYS A 350 -28.48 27.43 14.94
C LYS A 350 -27.45 28.26 14.17
N TRP A 351 -27.80 28.65 12.94
CA TRP A 351 -26.96 29.51 12.13
C TRP A 351 -27.26 30.97 12.49
N ASP A 352 -26.77 31.43 13.64
CA ASP A 352 -27.01 32.81 14.06
C ASP A 352 -25.84 33.75 13.74
N THR A 353 -24.69 33.26 13.22
CA THR A 353 -23.58 34.04 12.59
C THR A 353 -22.28 33.22 12.42
N GLU A 354 -22.16 32.02 12.99
CA GLU A 354 -20.90 31.26 13.03
C GLU A 354 -20.78 30.23 11.90
N PRO A 355 -19.75 30.32 11.02
CA PRO A 355 -19.45 29.32 9.99
C PRO A 355 -19.15 27.92 10.54
N THR A 356 -18.76 27.84 11.81
CA THR A 356 -18.43 26.59 12.51
C THR A 356 -19.66 25.76 12.87
N ALA A 357 -20.90 26.24 12.66
CA ALA A 357 -22.13 25.52 13.02
C ALA A 357 -22.45 24.28 12.12
N MET A 358 -21.54 23.91 11.22
CA MET A 358 -21.64 22.77 10.32
C MET A 358 -20.58 21.73 10.64
N ARG A 359 -20.94 20.46 10.46
CA ARG A 359 -20.02 19.33 10.45
C ARG A 359 -20.01 18.73 9.05
N LEU A 360 -18.84 18.23 8.65
CA LEU A 360 -18.65 17.54 7.38
C LEU A 360 -18.42 16.05 7.66
N TRP A 361 -18.99 15.21 6.79
CA TRP A 361 -18.78 13.77 6.80
C TRP A 361 -18.50 13.29 5.39
N ASN A 362 -17.41 12.54 5.25
CA ASN A 362 -17.08 11.85 4.01
C ASN A 362 -17.74 10.49 4.05
N LEU A 363 -18.93 10.39 3.47
CA LEU A 363 -19.68 9.13 3.40
C LEU A 363 -19.31 8.38 2.12
N GLU A 364 -19.40 7.05 2.16
CA GLU A 364 -19.29 6.24 0.96
C GLU A 364 -20.31 6.70 -0.08
N SER A 365 -19.91 6.71 -1.34
CA SER A 365 -20.78 7.06 -2.45
C SER A 365 -22.02 6.14 -2.48
N VAL A 366 -23.20 6.73 -2.63
CA VAL A 366 -24.45 5.98 -2.89
C VAL A 366 -25.04 6.41 -4.21
N MET A 367 -25.57 5.44 -4.95
CA MET A 367 -26.27 5.64 -6.21
C MET A 367 -27.70 5.14 -6.11
N SER A 368 -28.61 5.83 -6.76
CA SER A 368 -30.00 5.43 -6.91
C SER A 368 -30.46 5.55 -8.36
N ASN A 369 -31.40 4.69 -8.70
CA ASN A 369 -32.06 4.60 -10.00
C ASN A 369 -33.47 5.17 -9.87
N ALA A 370 -33.70 6.36 -10.42
CA ALA A 370 -34.94 7.11 -10.31
C ALA A 370 -35.70 7.14 -11.64
N ILE A 371 -37.03 7.22 -11.57
CA ILE A 371 -37.88 7.59 -12.70
C ILE A 371 -38.28 9.05 -12.52
N ALA A 372 -37.95 9.89 -13.49
CA ALA A 372 -38.36 11.29 -13.47
C ALA A 372 -39.87 11.42 -13.71
N ALA A 373 -40.50 12.36 -13.00
CA ALA A 373 -41.76 12.94 -13.43
C ALA A 373 -41.51 13.83 -14.65
N ILE A 374 -42.50 13.90 -15.56
CA ILE A 374 -42.45 14.78 -16.73
C ILE A 374 -43.57 15.81 -16.61
N ASN A 375 -43.21 17.10 -16.61
CA ASN A 375 -44.16 18.20 -16.41
C ASN A 375 -45.07 18.01 -15.18
N GLY A 376 -44.49 17.53 -14.08
CA GLY A 376 -45.20 17.28 -12.81
C GLY A 376 -46.10 16.05 -12.79
N LYS A 377 -46.20 15.30 -13.90
CA LYS A 377 -46.97 14.05 -13.93
C LYS A 377 -46.12 12.91 -13.41
N ALA A 378 -46.63 12.23 -12.38
CA ALA A 378 -45.96 11.09 -11.77
C ALA A 378 -45.85 9.93 -12.77
N PRO A 379 -44.70 9.24 -12.83
CA PRO A 379 -44.50 8.14 -13.76
C PRO A 379 -45.28 6.89 -13.34
N THR A 380 -45.78 6.15 -14.33
CA THR A 380 -46.41 4.84 -14.10
C THR A 380 -45.36 3.81 -13.66
N VAL A 381 -45.47 3.29 -12.44
CA VAL A 381 -44.58 2.26 -11.88
C VAL A 381 -45.05 0.89 -12.34
N LEU A 382 -44.20 0.12 -13.02
CA LEU A 382 -44.47 -1.29 -13.29
C LEU A 382 -43.88 -2.18 -12.21
N THR A 383 -44.67 -3.17 -11.81
CA THR A 383 -44.24 -4.27 -10.95
C THR A 383 -43.04 -4.98 -11.60
N GLY A 384 -41.87 -4.90 -10.98
CA GLY A 384 -40.62 -5.51 -11.46
C GLY A 384 -39.56 -4.53 -12.00
N ASP A 385 -39.85 -3.23 -12.12
CA ASP A 385 -38.82 -2.24 -12.47
C ASP A 385 -37.89 -1.97 -11.27
N SER A 386 -36.57 -1.91 -11.51
CA SER A 386 -35.58 -1.55 -10.48
C SER A 386 -35.54 -0.04 -10.23
N TYR A 387 -36.16 0.75 -11.13
CA TYR A 387 -36.30 2.19 -11.01
C TYR A 387 -37.58 2.54 -10.25
N ARG A 388 -37.50 3.57 -9.41
CA ARG A 388 -38.63 4.04 -8.61
C ARG A 388 -38.83 5.55 -8.80
N PRO A 389 -40.05 6.09 -8.60
CA PRO A 389 -40.28 7.54 -8.64
C PRO A 389 -39.54 8.32 -7.54
N SER A 390 -38.94 7.59 -6.59
CA SER A 390 -38.20 8.12 -5.46
C SER A 390 -36.96 7.28 -5.18
N THR A 391 -36.01 7.88 -4.48
CA THR A 391 -34.70 7.29 -4.17
C THR A 391 -34.54 7.02 -2.67
N PRO A 392 -35.15 5.96 -2.11
CA PRO A 392 -34.99 5.59 -0.70
C PRO A 392 -33.54 5.29 -0.30
N GLN A 393 -32.67 5.01 -1.26
CA GLN A 393 -31.24 4.71 -1.02
C GLN A 393 -30.50 5.87 -0.35
N PHE A 394 -31.00 7.10 -0.51
CA PHE A 394 -30.43 8.27 0.18
C PHE A 394 -31.07 8.53 1.55
N HIS A 395 -31.93 7.63 2.06
CA HIS A 395 -32.53 7.82 3.37
C HIS A 395 -31.45 8.02 4.46
N GLU A 396 -31.71 8.99 5.34
CA GLU A 396 -30.81 9.45 6.40
C GLU A 396 -29.52 10.12 5.92
N ARG A 397 -29.33 10.35 4.61
CA ARG A 397 -28.20 11.15 4.11
C ARG A 397 -28.50 12.64 4.15
N SER A 398 -27.46 13.47 4.22
CA SER A 398 -27.69 14.91 4.16
C SER A 398 -28.15 15.32 2.75
N PRO A 399 -29.17 16.18 2.60
CA PRO A 399 -29.47 16.81 1.31
C PRO A 399 -28.37 17.79 0.90
N ALA A 400 -27.55 18.29 1.84
CA ALA A 400 -26.43 19.18 1.58
C ALA A 400 -25.14 18.38 1.40
N ASN A 401 -24.58 18.43 0.21
CA ASN A 401 -23.44 17.64 -0.20
C ASN A 401 -22.65 18.39 -1.26
N ASP A 402 -21.32 18.32 -1.18
CA ASP A 402 -20.45 18.99 -2.15
C ASP A 402 -20.57 18.42 -3.57
N ARG A 403 -21.05 17.18 -3.73
CA ARG A 403 -21.04 16.50 -5.03
C ARG A 403 -22.19 15.51 -5.26
N TRP A 404 -23.23 15.99 -5.93
CA TRP A 404 -24.25 15.17 -6.56
C TRP A 404 -23.94 15.00 -8.05
N VAL A 405 -24.05 13.78 -8.55
CA VAL A 405 -23.90 13.48 -9.98
C VAL A 405 -25.25 13.05 -10.52
N PHE A 406 -25.74 13.84 -11.48
CA PHE A 406 -26.96 13.55 -12.21
C PHE A 406 -26.61 12.96 -13.57
N THR A 407 -27.23 11.85 -13.95
CA THR A 407 -26.95 11.19 -15.22
C THR A 407 -28.23 10.68 -15.88
N ILE A 408 -28.44 11.04 -17.15
CA ILE A 408 -29.40 10.43 -18.07
C ILE A 408 -28.61 9.79 -19.21
N ARG A 409 -28.76 8.47 -19.38
CA ARG A 409 -28.12 7.74 -20.47
C ARG A 409 -29.12 7.34 -21.55
N GLY A 410 -28.76 7.53 -22.82
CA GLY A 410 -29.62 7.23 -23.97
C GLY A 410 -29.89 5.75 -24.20
N ASP A 411 -28.98 4.86 -23.75
CA ASP A 411 -29.17 3.40 -23.81
C ASP A 411 -30.17 2.86 -22.78
N MET A 412 -30.62 3.72 -21.86
CA MET A 412 -31.61 3.39 -20.83
C MET A 412 -33.03 3.84 -21.21
N GLY A 413 -34.02 3.31 -20.50
CA GLY A 413 -35.41 3.76 -20.63
C GLY A 413 -36.10 3.33 -21.93
N GLY A 414 -35.61 2.29 -22.62
CA GLY A 414 -36.27 1.74 -23.82
C GLY A 414 -36.36 2.73 -24.98
N GLY A 415 -35.36 3.61 -25.11
CA GLY A 415 -35.32 4.67 -26.14
C GLY A 415 -35.94 5.99 -25.71
N VAL A 416 -36.68 6.05 -24.59
CA VAL A 416 -37.27 7.29 -24.08
C VAL A 416 -36.19 8.30 -23.67
N ASN A 417 -35.12 7.83 -23.03
CA ASN A 417 -33.99 8.72 -22.70
C ASN A 417 -33.31 9.23 -23.97
N ALA A 418 -33.13 8.40 -25.00
CA ALA A 418 -32.54 8.84 -26.27
C ALA A 418 -33.38 9.95 -26.92
N LYS A 419 -34.71 9.80 -26.96
CA LYS A 419 -35.64 10.84 -27.41
C LYS A 419 -35.49 12.14 -26.61
N LEU A 420 -35.45 12.05 -25.27
CA LEU A 420 -35.26 13.23 -24.41
C LEU A 420 -33.95 13.97 -24.74
N LEU A 421 -32.86 13.22 -24.96
CA LEU A 421 -31.54 13.77 -25.27
C LEU A 421 -31.43 14.35 -26.69
N GLU A 422 -32.40 14.08 -27.56
CA GLU A 422 -32.55 14.73 -28.86
C GLU A 422 -33.38 16.03 -28.77
N GLU A 423 -34.12 16.23 -27.68
CA GLU A 423 -35.02 17.35 -27.44
C GLU A 423 -34.55 18.28 -26.30
N LEU A 424 -33.23 18.46 -26.15
CA LEU A 424 -32.66 19.30 -25.07
C LEU A 424 -33.18 20.74 -25.10
N ASP A 425 -33.48 21.26 -26.29
CA ASP A 425 -34.07 22.60 -26.51
C ASP A 425 -35.48 22.74 -25.93
N LYS A 426 -36.17 21.62 -25.73
CA LYS A 426 -37.51 21.59 -25.17
C LYS A 426 -37.51 21.48 -23.65
N ILE A 427 -36.39 21.11 -23.03
CA ILE A 427 -36.28 21.02 -21.56
C ILE A 427 -36.22 22.43 -20.99
N ARG A 428 -37.24 22.82 -20.22
CA ARG A 428 -37.28 24.11 -19.51
C ARG A 428 -36.43 24.09 -18.27
N ASP A 429 -36.46 22.98 -17.53
CA ASP A 429 -35.84 22.85 -16.23
C ASP A 429 -35.74 21.39 -15.79
N ILE A 430 -34.81 21.11 -14.89
CA ILE A 430 -34.69 19.87 -14.13
C ILE A 430 -34.85 20.26 -12.65
N GLU A 431 -35.94 19.84 -12.03
CA GLU A 431 -36.22 20.12 -10.62
C GLU A 431 -35.91 18.88 -9.77
N ILE A 432 -35.14 19.08 -8.71
CA ILE A 432 -34.81 18.05 -7.73
C ILE A 432 -35.52 18.42 -6.43
N THR A 433 -36.35 17.51 -5.93
CA THR A 433 -37.06 17.70 -4.68
C THR A 433 -36.45 16.79 -3.61
N PHE A 434 -36.00 17.39 -2.52
CA PHE A 434 -35.47 16.72 -1.34
C PHE A 434 -36.55 16.69 -0.26
N ASP A 435 -37.04 15.51 0.07
CA ASP A 435 -37.86 15.32 1.25
C ASP A 435 -36.95 15.16 2.46
N VAL A 436 -37.02 16.10 3.40
CA VAL A 436 -36.11 16.19 4.53
C VAL A 436 -36.85 16.04 5.84
N THR A 437 -36.20 15.40 6.80
CA THR A 437 -36.49 15.49 8.22
C THR A 437 -35.44 16.39 8.84
N TYR A 438 -35.85 17.31 9.70
CA TYR A 438 -34.94 18.05 10.55
C TYR A 438 -35.57 18.34 11.91
N PHE A 439 -34.75 18.80 12.84
CA PHE A 439 -35.18 19.17 14.17
C PHE A 439 -35.15 20.69 14.33
N THR A 440 -36.26 21.25 14.82
CA THR A 440 -36.29 22.64 15.27
C THR A 440 -36.30 22.61 16.80
N PRO A 441 -35.26 23.18 17.46
CA PRO A 441 -35.21 23.23 18.92
C PRO A 441 -36.49 23.89 19.42
N SER A 442 -37.15 23.29 20.41
CA SER A 442 -38.23 23.97 21.11
C SER A 442 -37.65 25.26 21.68
N SER A 443 -38.24 26.40 21.35
CA SER A 443 -37.98 27.62 22.09
C SER A 443 -38.45 27.34 23.51
N ARG A 444 -37.56 26.89 24.39
CA ARG A 444 -37.81 26.99 25.83
C ARG A 444 -38.06 28.47 26.05
N LYS A 445 -39.33 28.87 26.20
CA LYS A 445 -39.63 30.02 27.02
C LYS A 445 -38.89 29.74 28.32
N ARG A 446 -37.89 30.57 28.64
CA ARG A 446 -37.48 30.73 30.03
C ARG A 446 -38.77 31.10 30.75
N THR A 447 -39.39 30.13 31.42
CA THR A 447 -40.16 30.43 32.61
C THR A 447 -39.12 30.91 33.59
N GLU A 448 -39.04 32.23 33.74
CA GLU A 448 -38.48 32.86 34.93
C GLU A 448 -39.24 32.28 36.12
N ASP A 449 -38.53 31.53 36.95
CA ASP A 449 -38.81 31.34 38.37
C ASP A 449 -37.48 31.51 39.10
#